data_AF-A0A2K0SUR7-F1
#
_entry.id   AF-A0A2K0SUR7-F1
#
_cell.length_a   1.000
_cell.length_b   1.000
_cell.length_c   1.000
_cell.angle_alpha   90.00
_cell.angle_beta   90.00
_cell.angle_gamma   90.00
#
_symmetry.space_group_name_H-M   'P 1'
#
loop_
_entity.id
_entity.type
_entity.pdbx_description
1 polymer ?
#
loop_
_entity_poly.entity_id
_entity_poly.type
_entity_poly.pdbx_seq_one_letter_code
_entity_poly.pdbx_strand_id
1 'polypeptide(L)'
;MLQELDWDTNRPSYYKQWRIDASPKPPELQLPRPILHRLLAERSRNGDFVEYHERFGHDTKPTCKCGEPRTQGHFVKCRMVQPFLQEVPEKDEMAGYTPLTYLLGPNGYKDYQKLVEETSPYGPAPQDLD
;
A
#
# COMPACT_ATOMS: atom_id res chain seq x y z
N MET A 1 17.60 -15.74 -4.33
CA MET A 1 16.65 -16.87 -4.30
C MET A 1 17.06 -17.83 -3.20
N LEU A 2 16.52 -17.66 -1.99
CA LEU A 2 16.63 -18.60 -0.87
C LEU A 2 15.39 -18.32 -0.02
N GLN A 3 14.36 -19.18 0.00
CA GLN A 3 13.42 -19.34 1.14
C GLN A 3 12.19 -20.24 0.94
N GLU A 4 11.86 -20.77 -0.25
CA GLU A 4 10.65 -21.62 -0.35
C GLU A 4 10.94 -23.12 -0.13
N LEU A 5 12.09 -23.64 -0.55
CA LEU A 5 12.50 -25.04 -0.33
C LEU A 5 12.86 -25.39 1.13
N ASP A 6 13.01 -24.37 1.98
CA ASP A 6 13.47 -24.53 3.36
C ASP A 6 12.34 -24.88 4.33
N TRP A 7 11.11 -24.43 4.05
CA TRP A 7 9.98 -24.59 4.96
C TRP A 7 9.60 -26.05 5.17
N ASP A 8 9.35 -26.81 4.11
CA ASP A 8 8.91 -28.21 4.26
C ASP A 8 9.94 -29.08 4.98
N THR A 9 11.22 -28.76 4.80
CA THR A 9 12.35 -29.44 5.46
C THR A 9 12.46 -29.06 6.93
N ASN A 10 12.36 -27.76 7.26
CA ASN A 10 12.63 -27.22 8.60
C ASN A 10 11.39 -26.87 9.42
N ARG A 11 10.19 -27.16 8.92
CA ARG A 11 8.94 -26.87 9.62
C ARG A 11 8.88 -27.57 10.99
N PRO A 12 8.61 -26.83 12.08
CA PRO A 12 8.47 -27.40 13.41
C PRO A 12 7.39 -28.49 13.47
N SER A 13 7.57 -29.45 14.40
CA SER A 13 6.65 -30.59 14.58
C SER A 13 5.21 -30.16 14.84
N TYR A 14 4.99 -29.06 15.56
CA TYR A 14 3.64 -28.53 15.78
C TYR A 14 3.01 -28.07 14.45
N TYR A 15 3.72 -27.33 13.60
CA TYR A 15 3.18 -26.90 12.31
C TYR A 15 2.85 -28.11 11.40
N LYS A 16 3.62 -29.21 11.49
CA LYS A 16 3.32 -30.49 10.81
C LYS A 16 2.04 -31.14 11.33
N GLN A 17 1.88 -31.21 12.66
CA GLN A 17 0.68 -31.77 13.31
C GLN A 17 -0.60 -31.04 12.88
N TRP A 18 -0.53 -29.71 12.81
CA TRP A 18 -1.66 -28.86 12.45
C TRP A 18 -1.81 -28.65 10.93
N ARG A 19 -0.97 -29.30 10.11
CA ARG A 19 -0.97 -29.18 8.63
C ARG A 19 -0.92 -27.72 8.16
N ILE A 20 -0.12 -26.90 8.82
CA ILE A 20 0.04 -25.49 8.50
C ILE A 20 1.18 -25.35 7.49
N ASP A 21 0.83 -25.20 6.22
CA ASP A 21 1.78 -25.04 5.12
C ASP A 21 2.20 -23.57 4.95
N ALA A 22 3.37 -23.33 4.37
CA ALA A 22 3.79 -21.98 4.00
C ALA A 22 2.98 -21.55 2.79
N SER A 23 2.34 -20.39 2.89
CA SER A 23 1.74 -19.76 1.71
C SER A 23 2.84 -19.27 0.79
N PRO A 24 2.66 -19.35 -0.54
CA PRO A 24 3.62 -18.80 -1.49
C PRO A 24 3.83 -17.32 -1.20
N LYS A 25 5.08 -16.86 -1.34
CA LYS A 25 5.41 -15.46 -1.02
C LYS A 25 4.62 -14.51 -1.96
N PRO A 26 3.75 -13.61 -1.43
CA PRO A 26 3.04 -12.68 -2.29
C PRO A 26 4.01 -11.78 -3.04
N PRO A 27 3.77 -11.51 -4.33
CA PRO A 27 4.73 -10.79 -5.18
C PRO A 27 4.92 -9.33 -4.75
N GLU A 28 3.94 -8.70 -4.10
CA GLU A 28 4.07 -7.36 -3.52
C GLU A 28 5.15 -7.26 -2.42
N LEU A 29 5.57 -8.37 -1.81
CA LEU A 29 6.67 -8.37 -0.84
C LEU A 29 8.05 -8.14 -1.48
N GLN A 30 8.11 -7.99 -2.80
CA GLN A 30 9.31 -7.54 -3.51
C GLN A 30 9.39 -6.01 -3.62
N LEU A 31 8.33 -5.29 -3.25
CA LEU A 31 8.31 -3.83 -3.26
C LEU A 31 9.33 -3.25 -2.27
N PRO A 32 9.93 -2.07 -2.56
CA PRO A 32 10.70 -1.32 -1.58
C PRO A 32 9.90 -1.11 -0.28
N ARG A 33 10.58 -1.28 0.87
CA ARG A 33 9.94 -1.21 2.20
C ARG A 33 9.03 0.02 2.40
N PRO A 34 9.40 1.25 2.00
CA PRO A 34 8.54 2.42 2.18
C PRO A 34 7.22 2.32 1.37
N ILE A 35 7.30 1.78 0.16
CA ILE A 35 6.15 1.63 -0.74
C ILE A 35 5.24 0.50 -0.24
N LEU A 36 5.83 -0.63 0.16
CA LEU A 36 5.09 -1.75 0.75
C LEU A 36 4.33 -1.31 2.01
N HIS A 37 5.00 -0.57 2.90
CA HIS A 37 4.36 -0.03 4.10
C HIS A 37 3.14 0.83 3.74
N ARG A 38 3.25 1.68 2.72
CA ARG A 38 2.14 2.53 2.28
C ARG A 38 1.00 1.72 1.66
N LEU A 39 1.31 0.74 0.80
CA LEU A 39 0.32 -0.16 0.22
C LEU A 39 -0.48 -0.88 1.31
N LEU A 40 0.20 -1.41 2.32
CA LEU A 40 -0.43 -2.10 3.45
C LEU A 40 -1.25 -1.16 4.34
N ALA A 41 -0.77 0.07 4.58
CA ALA A 41 -1.53 1.10 5.30
C ALA A 41 -2.85 1.42 4.57
N GLU A 42 -2.81 1.66 3.26
CA GLU A 42 -4.02 1.92 2.46
C GLU A 42 -4.97 0.72 2.45
N ARG A 43 -4.47 -0.52 2.35
CA ARG A 43 -5.31 -1.73 2.41
C ARG A 43 -6.00 -1.92 3.76
N SER A 44 -5.25 -1.70 4.85
CA SER A 44 -5.70 -2.02 6.21
C SER A 44 -6.43 -0.89 6.92
N ARG A 45 -6.37 0.34 6.37
CA ARG A 45 -6.81 1.60 7.03
C ARG A 45 -6.02 1.94 8.29
N ASN A 46 -4.90 1.27 8.54
CA ASN A 46 -4.08 1.46 9.74
C ASN A 46 -2.81 2.26 9.43
N GLY A 47 -2.93 3.28 8.59
CA GLY A 47 -1.86 4.20 8.28
C GLY A 47 -1.88 5.44 9.17
N ASP A 48 -0.87 6.29 8.95
CA ASP A 48 -0.87 7.67 9.40
C ASP A 48 -1.91 8.47 8.59
N PHE A 49 -3.18 8.26 8.93
CA PHE A 49 -4.34 8.91 8.33
C PHE A 49 -5.06 9.75 9.37
N VAL A 50 -5.77 10.77 8.89
CA VAL A 50 -6.56 11.67 9.75
C VAL A 50 -7.59 10.89 10.57
N GLU A 51 -8.27 9.92 9.96
CA GLU A 51 -9.31 9.11 10.59
C GLU A 51 -8.77 8.30 11.79
N TYR A 52 -7.51 7.87 11.74
CA TYR A 52 -6.87 7.17 12.86
C TYR A 52 -6.67 8.13 14.03
N HIS A 53 -6.07 9.30 13.77
CA HIS A 53 -5.78 10.29 14.82
C HIS A 53 -7.05 10.88 15.43
N GLU A 54 -8.07 11.15 14.62
CA GLU A 54 -9.38 11.60 15.11
C GLU A 54 -10.04 10.56 16.02
N ARG A 55 -9.96 9.27 15.67
CA ARG A 55 -10.54 8.19 16.46
C ARG A 55 -9.88 8.03 17.83
N PHE A 56 -8.57 8.24 17.91
CA PHE A 56 -7.80 8.05 19.14
C PHE A 56 -7.47 9.36 19.88
N GLY A 57 -7.94 10.51 19.39
CA GLY A 57 -7.76 11.81 20.02
C GLY A 57 -6.31 12.32 20.00
N HIS A 58 -5.54 11.95 18.97
CA HIS A 58 -4.19 12.48 18.77
C HIS A 58 -4.24 13.81 18.02
N ASP A 59 -3.37 14.77 18.39
CA ASP A 59 -3.36 16.13 17.83
C ASP A 59 -2.70 16.22 16.44
N THR A 60 -2.16 15.11 15.93
CA THR A 60 -1.54 15.05 14.61
C THR A 60 -2.57 14.94 13.50
N LYS A 61 -2.60 15.94 12.61
CA LYS A 61 -3.43 15.96 11.40
C LYS A 61 -2.54 15.82 10.17
N PRO A 62 -2.18 14.59 9.78
CA PRO A 62 -1.27 14.41 8.66
C PRO A 62 -1.89 14.97 7.38
N THR A 63 -1.11 15.75 6.65
CA THR A 63 -1.51 16.33 5.36
C THR A 63 -0.75 15.66 4.22
N CYS A 64 -1.37 15.63 3.04
CA CYS A 64 -0.68 15.33 1.81
C CYS A 64 0.10 16.59 1.36
N LYS A 65 1.16 16.43 0.58
CA LYS A 65 1.87 17.57 -0.06
C LYS A 65 0.96 18.45 -0.91
N CYS A 66 -0.18 17.92 -1.34
CA CYS A 66 -1.19 18.71 -2.06
C CYS A 66 -1.96 19.69 -1.14
N GLY A 67 -1.80 19.63 0.18
CA GLY A 67 -2.47 20.49 1.16
C GLY A 67 -3.71 19.86 1.81
N GLU A 68 -4.26 18.80 1.23
CA GLU A 68 -5.47 18.15 1.75
C GLU A 68 -5.15 17.20 2.93
N PRO A 69 -6.14 16.91 3.79
CA PRO A 69 -6.02 15.89 4.82
C PRO A 69 -5.63 14.54 4.21
N ARG A 70 -4.69 13.85 4.85
CA ARG A 70 -4.26 12.52 4.43
C ARG A 70 -5.30 11.50 4.90
N THR A 71 -6.32 11.28 4.08
CA THR A 71 -7.35 10.26 4.28
C THR A 71 -7.03 8.98 3.52
N GLN A 72 -7.71 7.89 3.86
CA GLN A 72 -7.56 6.63 3.13
C GLN A 72 -8.00 6.81 1.67
N GLY A 73 -7.19 6.34 0.72
CA GLY A 73 -7.48 6.45 -0.70
C GLY A 73 -7.39 7.86 -1.27
N HIS A 74 -6.87 8.83 -0.51
CA HIS A 74 -6.69 10.20 -0.98
C HIS A 74 -5.91 10.28 -2.30
N PHE A 75 -4.90 9.42 -2.50
CA PHE A 75 -4.03 9.48 -3.69
C PHE A 75 -4.76 9.39 -5.02
N VAL A 76 -5.87 8.65 -5.13
CA VAL A 76 -6.63 8.58 -6.41
C VAL A 76 -7.41 9.86 -6.71
N LYS A 77 -7.57 10.76 -5.72
CA LYS A 77 -8.24 12.06 -5.85
C LYS A 77 -7.26 13.23 -5.66
N CYS A 78 -6.00 12.94 -5.37
CA CYS A 78 -5.00 13.94 -5.07
C CYS A 78 -4.61 14.68 -6.34
N ARG A 79 -4.73 16.01 -6.36
CA ARG A 79 -4.37 16.85 -7.52
C ARG A 79 -2.93 16.68 -8.01
N MET A 80 -2.01 16.27 -7.13
CA MET A 80 -0.62 15.99 -7.49
C MET A 80 -0.43 14.63 -8.18
N VAL A 81 -1.32 13.69 -7.87
CA VAL A 81 -1.21 12.29 -8.30
C VAL A 81 -2.11 12.01 -9.48
N GLN A 82 -3.27 12.67 -9.55
CA GLN A 82 -4.29 12.49 -10.58
C GLN A 82 -3.73 12.53 -12.01
N PRO A 83 -2.80 13.45 -12.38
CA PRO A 83 -2.24 13.48 -13.73
C PRO A 83 -1.39 12.25 -14.09
N PHE A 84 -0.94 11.48 -13.10
CA PHE A 84 -0.09 10.29 -13.24
C PHE A 84 -0.86 8.98 -13.06
N LEU A 85 -2.15 9.06 -12.73
CA LEU A 85 -2.99 7.88 -12.63
C LEU A 85 -3.10 7.22 -14.01
N GLN A 86 -2.74 5.95 -14.05
CA GLN A 86 -2.95 5.13 -15.23
C GLN A 86 -4.41 4.69 -15.30
N GLU A 87 -4.89 4.49 -16.52
CA GLU A 87 -6.19 3.86 -16.73
C GLU A 87 -6.17 2.44 -16.16
N VAL A 88 -7.30 2.06 -15.56
CA VAL A 88 -7.48 0.68 -15.09
C VAL A 88 -7.55 -0.21 -16.34
N PRO A 89 -6.84 -1.34 -16.40
CA PRO A 89 -6.97 -2.26 -17.52
C PRO A 89 -8.42 -2.68 -17.74
N GLU A 90 -8.88 -2.68 -18.99
CA GLU A 90 -10.30 -2.91 -19.34
C GLU A 90 -10.88 -4.18 -18.69
N LYS A 91 -10.10 -5.26 -18.64
CA LYS A 91 -10.49 -6.52 -17.97
C LYS A 91 -10.81 -6.35 -16.48
N ASP A 92 -10.06 -5.49 -15.79
CA ASP A 92 -10.21 -5.22 -14.36
C ASP A 92 -11.35 -4.19 -14.16
N GLU A 93 -11.47 -3.20 -15.03
CA GLU A 93 -12.59 -2.26 -15.05
C GLU A 93 -13.92 -3.00 -15.27
N MET A 94 -14.00 -3.89 -16.26
CA MET A 94 -15.16 -4.75 -16.53
C MET A 94 -15.50 -5.66 -15.35
N ALA A 95 -14.51 -6.03 -14.54
CA ALA A 95 -14.70 -6.78 -13.29
C ALA A 95 -15.14 -5.88 -12.11
N GLY A 96 -15.38 -4.58 -12.34
CA GLY A 96 -15.85 -3.62 -11.35
C GLY A 96 -14.75 -3.00 -10.49
N TYR A 97 -13.48 -3.13 -10.87
CA TYR A 97 -12.40 -2.49 -10.13
C TYR A 97 -12.39 -0.98 -10.38
N THR A 98 -12.53 -0.20 -9.30
CA THR A 98 -12.18 1.22 -9.27
C THR A 98 -10.66 1.39 -9.33
N PRO A 99 -10.14 2.59 -9.69
CA PRO A 99 -8.70 2.88 -9.62
C PRO A 99 -8.08 2.57 -8.25
N LEU A 100 -8.80 2.88 -7.17
CA LEU A 100 -8.35 2.61 -5.81
C LEU A 100 -8.21 1.09 -5.57
N THR A 101 -9.26 0.32 -5.86
CA THR A 101 -9.26 -1.14 -5.65
C THR A 101 -8.30 -1.86 -6.59
N TYR A 102 -8.08 -1.34 -7.80
CA TYR A 102 -7.12 -1.87 -8.75
C TYR A 102 -5.68 -1.67 -8.23
N LEU A 103 -5.30 -0.43 -7.92
CA LEU A 103 -3.96 -0.07 -7.46
C LEU A 103 -3.60 -0.76 -6.14
N LEU A 104 -4.57 -0.92 -5.24
CA LEU A 104 -4.38 -1.66 -4.00
C LEU A 104 -4.53 -3.18 -4.19
N GLY A 105 -4.90 -3.67 -5.38
CA GLY A 105 -5.14 -5.08 -5.65
C GLY A 105 -3.88 -5.90 -5.92
N PRO A 106 -4.02 -7.22 -6.14
CA PRO A 106 -2.92 -8.10 -6.54
C PRO A 106 -2.40 -7.80 -7.94
N ASN A 107 -3.19 -7.14 -8.79
CA ASN A 107 -2.84 -6.81 -10.17
C ASN A 107 -2.16 -5.44 -10.29
N GLY A 108 -2.60 -4.44 -9.51
CA GLY A 108 -2.14 -3.05 -9.66
C GLY A 108 -1.01 -2.61 -8.75
N TYR A 109 -0.44 -3.48 -7.90
CA TYR A 109 0.60 -3.06 -6.93
C TYR A 109 1.89 -2.51 -7.60
N LYS A 110 2.18 -2.90 -8.84
CA LYS A 110 3.30 -2.36 -9.62
C LYS A 110 3.00 -0.95 -10.15
N ASP A 111 1.77 -0.73 -10.59
CA ASP A 111 1.34 0.60 -11.03
C ASP A 111 1.25 1.55 -9.83
N TYR A 112 0.84 1.03 -8.67
CA TYR A 112 0.93 1.73 -7.40
C TYR A 112 2.37 2.12 -7.05
N GLN A 113 3.32 1.19 -7.20
CA GLN A 113 4.73 1.48 -6.99
C GLN A 113 5.20 2.65 -7.88
N LYS A 114 4.96 2.53 -9.18
CA LYS A 114 5.35 3.56 -10.16
C LYS A 114 4.72 4.91 -9.82
N LEU A 115 3.43 4.92 -9.48
CA LEU A 115 2.70 6.12 -9.07
C LEU A 115 3.34 6.81 -7.86
N VAL A 116 3.70 6.03 -6.83
CA VAL A 116 4.32 6.55 -5.61
C VAL A 116 5.73 7.07 -5.88
N GLU A 117 6.50 6.38 -6.72
CA GLU A 117 7.86 6.78 -7.11
C GLU A 117 7.85 8.08 -7.93
N GLU A 118 6.89 8.26 -8.85
CA GLU A 118 6.79 9.44 -9.71
C GLU A 118 6.25 10.67 -8.96
N THR A 119 5.27 10.48 -8.07
CA THR A 119 4.52 11.61 -7.49
C THR A 119 5.00 11.99 -6.10
N SER A 120 5.72 11.10 -5.40
CA SER A 120 6.17 11.26 -4.01
C SER A 120 5.14 11.99 -3.11
N PRO A 121 3.85 11.58 -3.12
CA PRO A 121 2.78 12.39 -2.55
C PRO A 121 2.81 12.40 -1.01
N TYR A 122 3.65 11.53 -0.44
CA TYR A 122 3.83 11.28 0.99
C TYR A 122 5.26 11.51 1.48
N GLY A 123 6.13 12.14 0.68
CA GLY A 123 7.44 12.58 1.18
C GLY A 123 7.29 13.47 2.44
N PRO A 124 8.37 13.69 3.20
CA PRO A 124 8.31 14.54 4.39
C PRO A 124 7.62 15.86 4.01
N ALA A 125 6.78 16.39 4.91
CA ALA A 125 6.26 17.74 4.77
C ALA A 125 7.44 18.66 4.39
N PRO A 126 7.26 19.67 3.52
CA PRO A 126 8.29 20.66 3.31
C PRO A 126 8.77 21.11 4.69
N GLN A 127 10.03 20.82 5.02
CA GLN A 127 10.63 21.44 6.18
C GLN A 127 10.63 22.92 5.84
N ASP A 128 9.96 23.73 6.64
CA ASP A 128 10.14 25.17 6.62
C ASP A 128 11.65 25.39 6.74
N LEU A 129 12.26 25.80 5.64
CA LEU A 129 13.65 26.22 5.62
C LEU A 129 13.66 27.59 6.29
N ASP A 130 13.98 27.59 7.59
CA ASP A 130 14.40 28.79 8.32
C ASP A 130 15.62 29.44 7.64
#